data_AF-A0A7R9V1R2-F1
#
_entry.id   AF-A0A7R9V1R2-F1
#
_cell.length_a   1.000
_cell.length_b   1.000
_cell.length_c   1.000
_cell.angle_alpha   90.00
_cell.angle_beta   90.00
_cell.angle_gamma   90.00
#
_symmetry.space_group_name_H-M   'P 1'
#
loop_
_entity.id
_entity.type
_entity.pdbx_description
1 polymer ?
#
loop_
_entity_poly.entity_id
_entity_poly.type
_entity_poly.pdbx_seq_one_letter_code
_entity_poly.pdbx_strand_id
1 'polypeptide(L)'
;ETSNNVASVHPVEDANAAGAAGAPQAYAVVTCTRSSLDASVEHTRDIVEAVARAFGAVDVERPQRYPGWAPNMTSHVLQVVCKEYREMSGGKEAHIGAVHAGLECGLLGEKLPGTDMVSFGPTIRGAHSPDEGVLVSTVPPFWDLVTRTCATLADRR
;
A
#
# COMPACT_ATOMS: atom_id res chain seq x y z
N GLU A 1 -12.93 0.15 2.14
CA GLU A 1 -13.04 -1.16 1.47
C GLU A 1 -12.16 -2.15 2.22
N THR A 2 -12.55 -3.42 2.29
CA THR A 2 -11.77 -4.48 2.94
C THR A 2 -11.63 -5.63 1.96
N SER A 3 -10.41 -6.12 1.76
CA SER A 3 -10.11 -7.21 0.83
C SER A 3 -9.11 -8.20 1.42
N ASN A 4 -9.14 -9.42 0.89
CA ASN A 4 -8.12 -10.43 1.15
C ASN A 4 -7.76 -11.12 -0.17
N ASN A 5 -6.47 -11.28 -0.46
CA ASN A 5 -6.01 -12.02 -1.64
C ASN A 5 -5.05 -13.14 -1.23
N VAL A 6 -5.04 -14.24 -1.99
CA VAL A 6 -3.97 -15.24 -1.91
C VAL A 6 -2.74 -14.64 -2.60
N ALA A 7 -1.64 -14.51 -1.87
CA ALA A 7 -0.38 -13.97 -2.35
C ALA A 7 0.52 -15.06 -2.92
N SER A 8 0.58 -16.23 -2.27
CA SER A 8 1.29 -17.38 -2.79
C SER A 8 0.74 -18.69 -2.22
N VAL A 9 0.95 -19.76 -2.97
CA VAL A 9 0.80 -21.15 -2.51
C VAL A 9 2.03 -21.90 -2.98
N HIS A 10 2.79 -22.47 -2.07
CA HIS A 10 4.02 -23.18 -2.41
C HIS A 10 4.26 -24.36 -1.46
N PRO A 11 4.95 -25.42 -1.91
CA PRO A 11 5.35 -26.51 -1.03
C PRO A 11 6.31 -25.99 0.04
N VAL A 12 6.22 -26.51 1.26
CA VAL A 12 7.19 -26.23 2.33
C VAL A 12 8.45 -27.06 2.08
N GLU A 13 9.61 -26.42 1.93
CA GLU A 13 10.88 -27.08 1.61
C GLU A 13 11.52 -27.82 2.81
N ASP A 14 11.05 -27.56 4.03
CA ASP A 14 11.48 -28.26 5.25
C ASP A 14 10.83 -29.64 5.39
N ALA A 15 11.32 -30.55 4.57
CA ALA A 15 11.08 -31.96 4.71
C ALA A 15 12.01 -32.57 5.77
N ASN A 16 11.84 -32.21 7.05
CA ASN A 16 12.18 -33.15 8.14
C ASN A 16 11.24 -34.39 8.12
N ALA A 17 10.33 -34.46 7.14
CA ALA A 17 9.58 -35.65 6.74
C ALA A 17 10.05 -36.27 5.40
N ALA A 18 11.15 -35.82 4.77
CA ALA A 18 11.69 -36.39 3.51
C ALA A 18 12.21 -37.83 3.63
N GLY A 19 12.11 -38.46 4.80
CA GLY A 19 12.55 -39.84 5.02
C GLY A 19 11.47 -40.91 4.89
N ALA A 20 10.18 -40.56 4.91
CA ALA A 20 9.10 -41.56 4.89
C ALA A 20 8.34 -41.48 3.56
N ALA A 21 8.55 -42.46 2.68
CA ALA A 21 7.76 -42.63 1.48
C ALA A 21 6.25 -42.64 1.84
N GLY A 22 5.50 -41.64 1.35
CA GLY A 22 4.06 -41.54 1.56
C GLY A 22 3.57 -40.47 2.56
N ALA A 23 4.45 -39.64 3.12
CA ALA A 23 3.99 -38.48 3.90
C ALA A 23 3.26 -37.46 3.00
N PRO A 24 2.12 -36.89 3.44
CA PRO A 24 1.42 -35.88 2.66
C PRO A 24 2.27 -34.61 2.50
N GLN A 25 2.31 -34.09 1.28
CA GLN A 25 3.00 -32.83 0.96
C GLN A 25 2.35 -31.67 1.73
N ALA A 26 3.16 -30.93 2.51
CA ALA A 26 2.72 -29.70 3.16
C ALA A 26 2.84 -28.51 2.21
N TYR A 27 1.89 -27.57 2.33
CA TYR A 27 1.84 -26.33 1.56
C TYR A 27 1.73 -25.13 2.50
N ALA A 28 2.48 -24.08 2.19
CA ALA A 28 2.29 -22.75 2.76
C ALA A 28 1.31 -21.96 1.88
N VAL A 29 0.29 -21.39 2.50
CA VAL A 29 -0.66 -20.47 1.86
C VAL A 29 -0.50 -19.11 2.50
N VAL A 30 -0.08 -18.12 1.72
CA VAL A 30 0.10 -16.75 2.19
C VAL A 30 -1.06 -15.90 1.69
N THR A 31 -1.70 -15.15 2.59
CA THR A 31 -2.76 -14.20 2.24
C THR A 31 -2.39 -12.78 2.62
N CYS A 32 -2.80 -11.80 1.82
CA CYS A 32 -2.67 -10.39 2.15
C CYS A 32 -4.04 -9.77 2.39
N THR A 33 -4.30 -9.38 3.64
CA THR A 33 -5.50 -8.66 4.04
C THR A 33 -5.25 -7.16 4.02
N ARG A 34 -6.18 -6.37 3.49
CA ARG A 34 -6.08 -4.91 3.38
C ARG A 34 -7.40 -4.26 3.79
N SER A 35 -7.32 -3.17 4.55
CA SER A 35 -8.44 -2.28 4.81
C SER A 35 -7.92 -0.89 5.21
N SER A 36 -8.77 0.12 5.07
CA SER A 36 -8.53 1.44 5.65
C SER A 36 -8.77 1.49 7.16
N LEU A 37 -9.37 0.44 7.73
CA LEU A 37 -9.69 0.33 9.15
C LEU A 37 -9.00 -0.88 9.76
N ASP A 38 -8.21 -0.65 10.80
CA ASP A 38 -7.47 -1.71 11.49
C ASP A 38 -8.38 -2.81 12.03
N ALA A 39 -9.51 -2.44 12.62
CA ALA A 39 -10.49 -3.41 13.13
C ALA A 39 -11.02 -4.34 12.03
N SER A 40 -11.18 -3.84 10.80
CA SER A 40 -11.62 -4.64 9.67
C SER A 40 -10.54 -5.57 9.13
N VAL A 41 -9.27 -5.17 9.21
CA VAL A 41 -8.13 -6.05 8.91
C VAL A 41 -8.10 -7.21 9.91
N GLU A 42 -8.14 -6.93 11.21
CA GLU A 42 -8.06 -7.98 12.23
C GLU A 42 -9.27 -8.92 12.15
N HIS A 43 -10.48 -8.40 11.99
CA HIS A 43 -11.68 -9.24 11.81
C HIS A 43 -11.55 -10.21 10.62
N THR A 44 -10.99 -9.73 9.50
CA THR A 44 -10.80 -10.59 8.32
C THR A 44 -9.70 -11.63 8.56
N ARG A 45 -8.62 -11.26 9.26
CA ARG A 45 -7.55 -12.20 9.64
C ARG A 45 -8.06 -13.29 10.58
N ASP A 46 -8.94 -12.94 11.52
CA ASP A 46 -9.58 -13.89 12.43
C ASP A 46 -10.43 -14.91 11.65
N ILE A 47 -11.18 -14.46 10.63
CA ILE A 47 -11.94 -15.35 9.75
C ILE A 47 -11.01 -16.28 8.97
N VAL A 48 -9.94 -15.74 8.37
CA VAL A 48 -8.97 -16.54 7.59
C VAL A 48 -8.31 -17.60 8.47
N GLU A 49 -7.89 -17.23 9.68
CA GLU A 49 -7.31 -18.16 10.64
C GLU A 49 -8.32 -19.24 11.06
N ALA A 50 -9.56 -18.86 11.39
CA ALA A 50 -10.59 -19.81 11.78
C ALA A 50 -10.86 -20.85 10.68
N VAL A 51 -10.95 -20.41 9.42
CA VAL A 51 -11.11 -21.31 8.26
C VAL A 51 -9.86 -22.18 8.09
N ALA A 52 -8.66 -21.62 8.11
CA ALA A 52 -7.43 -22.39 7.94
C ALA A 52 -7.32 -23.52 8.98
N ARG A 53 -7.59 -23.21 10.26
CA ARG A 53 -7.57 -24.20 11.34
C ARG A 53 -8.66 -25.26 11.19
N ALA A 54 -9.87 -24.88 10.76
CA ALA A 54 -10.95 -25.82 10.51
C ALA A 54 -10.62 -26.86 9.42
N PHE A 55 -9.72 -26.52 8.49
CA PHE A 55 -9.26 -27.40 7.42
C PHE A 55 -7.86 -27.99 7.66
N GLY A 56 -7.38 -28.00 8.90
CA GLY A 56 -6.18 -28.75 9.28
C GLY A 56 -4.85 -28.01 9.10
N ALA A 57 -4.86 -26.67 8.97
CA ALA A 57 -3.63 -25.89 9.07
C ALA A 57 -3.01 -26.06 10.47
N VAL A 58 -1.81 -26.64 10.51
CA VAL A 58 -1.07 -26.94 11.74
C VAL A 58 -0.26 -25.74 12.26
N ASP A 59 0.11 -24.83 11.36
CA ASP A 59 0.86 -23.63 11.65
C ASP A 59 0.19 -22.43 10.99
N VAL A 60 -0.17 -21.43 11.80
CA VAL A 60 -0.83 -20.21 11.33
C VAL A 60 -0.14 -19.03 12.00
N GLU A 61 0.61 -18.28 11.20
CA GLU A 61 1.31 -17.09 11.64
C GLU A 61 0.56 -15.81 11.28
N ARG A 62 0.66 -14.82 12.16
CA ARG A 62 0.13 -13.47 11.94
C ARG A 62 1.26 -12.45 12.03
N PRO A 63 1.99 -12.21 10.93
CA PRO A 63 3.07 -11.23 10.94
C PRO A 63 2.54 -9.82 11.21
N GLN A 64 3.46 -8.93 11.62
CA GLN A 64 3.15 -7.54 11.89
C GLN A 64 2.53 -6.88 10.65
N ARG A 65 1.47 -6.10 10.88
CA ARG A 65 0.75 -5.44 9.80
C ARG A 65 1.48 -4.18 9.32
N TYR A 66 1.19 -3.85 8.07
CA TYR A 66 1.51 -2.55 7.51
C TYR A 66 0.34 -1.58 7.80
N PRO A 67 0.55 -0.44 8.50
CA PRO A 67 -0.54 0.44 8.90
C PRO A 67 -1.19 1.15 7.70
N GLY A 68 -2.48 1.44 7.84
CA GLY A 68 -3.19 2.29 6.89
C GLY A 68 -2.77 3.76 6.97
N TRP A 69 -3.12 4.54 5.94
CA TRP A 69 -2.93 5.99 5.93
C TRP A 69 -4.28 6.69 5.70
N ALA A 70 -4.81 7.31 6.76
CA ALA A 70 -6.08 8.00 6.68
C ALA A 70 -5.94 9.37 5.98
N PRO A 71 -6.87 9.76 5.09
CA PRO A 71 -6.86 11.07 4.46
C PRO A 71 -6.95 12.22 5.47
N ASN A 72 -6.15 13.26 5.27
CA ASN A 72 -6.21 14.50 6.04
C ASN A 72 -6.59 15.68 5.12
N MET A 73 -7.87 16.02 5.06
CA MET A 73 -8.36 17.10 4.18
C MET A 73 -8.00 18.51 4.67
N THR A 74 -7.52 18.65 5.92
CA THR A 74 -7.01 19.92 6.47
C THR A 74 -5.49 20.03 6.36
N SER A 75 -4.83 19.07 5.71
CA SER A 75 -3.39 19.08 5.43
C SER A 75 -2.96 20.36 4.71
N HIS A 76 -1.92 21.02 5.22
CA HIS A 76 -1.37 22.22 4.61
C HIS A 76 -0.61 21.86 3.34
N VAL A 77 0.19 20.78 3.35
CA VAL A 77 0.93 20.35 2.16
C VAL A 77 -0.02 19.95 1.03
N LEU A 78 -1.16 19.32 1.35
CA LEU A 78 -2.20 19.01 0.37
C LEU A 78 -2.75 20.29 -0.29
N GLN A 79 -3.06 21.32 0.50
CA GLN A 79 -3.54 22.59 -0.02
C GLN A 79 -2.52 23.27 -0.94
N VAL A 80 -1.24 23.24 -0.57
CA VAL A 80 -0.16 23.79 -1.41
C VAL A 80 -0.05 23.03 -2.73
N VAL A 81 -0.02 21.70 -2.69
CA VAL A 81 0.05 20.88 -3.92
C VAL A 81 -1.15 21.14 -4.82
N CYS A 82 -2.37 21.18 -4.28
CA CYS A 82 -3.58 21.48 -5.07
C CYS A 82 -3.54 22.88 -5.71
N LYS A 83 -3.03 23.88 -4.99
CA LYS A 83 -2.83 25.24 -5.52
C LYS A 83 -1.83 25.24 -6.69
N GLU A 84 -0.64 24.70 -6.47
CA GLU A 84 0.41 24.70 -7.50
C GLU A 84 0.00 23.88 -8.74
N TYR A 85 -0.70 22.76 -8.53
CA TYR A 85 -1.26 21.97 -9.63
C TYR A 85 -2.28 22.77 -10.44
N ARG A 86 -3.21 23.47 -9.77
CA ARG A 86 -4.22 24.31 -10.44
C ARG A 86 -3.57 25.40 -11.26
N GLU A 87 -2.55 26.07 -10.73
CA GLU A 87 -1.83 27.13 -11.43
C GLU A 87 -1.09 26.60 -12.67
N MET A 88 -0.39 25.47 -12.55
CA MET A 88 0.34 24.85 -13.66
C MET A 88 -0.58 24.30 -14.76
N SER A 89 -1.75 23.80 -14.37
CA SER A 89 -2.67 23.09 -15.28
C SER A 89 -3.66 24.01 -16.01
N GLY A 90 -3.56 25.33 -15.82
CA GLY A 90 -4.49 26.31 -16.41
C GLY A 90 -5.87 26.29 -15.76
N GLY A 91 -5.94 26.04 -14.45
CA GLY A 91 -7.18 26.06 -13.67
C GLY A 91 -7.83 24.70 -13.43
N LYS A 92 -7.18 23.58 -13.78
CA LYS A 92 -7.75 22.24 -13.51
C LYS A 92 -7.58 21.86 -12.05
N GLU A 93 -8.62 21.27 -11.48
CA GLU A 93 -8.56 20.73 -10.13
C GLU A 93 -7.81 19.40 -10.09
N ALA A 94 -6.99 19.21 -9.05
CA ALA A 94 -6.37 17.93 -8.77
C ALA A 94 -7.44 16.93 -8.28
N HIS A 95 -7.37 15.69 -8.76
CA HIS A 95 -8.21 14.63 -8.22
C HIS A 95 -7.61 14.11 -6.90
N ILE A 96 -8.33 14.32 -5.80
CA ILE A 96 -7.93 13.86 -4.46
C ILE A 96 -8.66 12.55 -4.17
N GLY A 97 -7.92 11.50 -3.81
CA GLY A 97 -8.50 10.21 -3.49
C GLY A 97 -7.61 9.36 -2.61
N ALA A 98 -8.21 8.32 -2.03
CA ALA A 98 -7.49 7.23 -1.39
C ALA A 98 -7.37 6.06 -2.36
N VAL A 99 -6.23 5.36 -2.33
CA VAL A 99 -6.02 4.14 -3.11
C VAL A 99 -6.20 2.92 -2.20
N HIS A 100 -6.83 1.86 -2.71
CA HIS A 100 -6.91 0.57 -2.02
C HIS A 100 -5.62 -0.24 -2.21
N ALA A 101 -4.49 0.37 -1.83
CA ALA A 101 -3.13 -0.15 -1.94
C ALA A 101 -2.31 0.25 -0.70
N GLY A 102 -1.17 -0.40 -0.50
CA GLY A 102 -0.24 -0.01 0.56
C GLY A 102 0.66 1.13 0.10
N LEU A 103 0.78 2.19 0.91
CA LEU A 103 1.71 3.30 0.69
C LEU A 103 2.59 3.50 1.92
N GLU A 104 3.87 3.80 1.70
CA GLU A 104 4.88 4.05 2.75
C GLU A 104 4.46 5.15 3.75
N CYS A 105 3.59 6.07 3.33
CA CYS A 105 3.02 7.12 4.18
C CYS A 105 2.30 6.60 5.44
N GLY A 106 1.70 5.41 5.40
CA GLY A 106 1.10 4.80 6.60
C GLY A 106 2.13 4.53 7.68
N LEU A 107 3.23 3.85 7.30
CA LEU A 107 4.33 3.54 8.22
C LEU A 107 5.08 4.79 8.65
N LEU A 108 5.34 5.72 7.73
CA LEU A 108 5.99 6.98 8.03
C LEU A 108 5.17 7.81 9.03
N GLY A 109 3.84 7.85 8.90
CA GLY A 109 2.97 8.57 9.83
C GLY A 109 2.96 7.98 11.24
N GLU A 110 3.06 6.65 11.37
CA GLU A 110 3.20 5.99 12.67
C GLU A 110 4.55 6.29 13.33
N LYS A 111 5.63 6.29 12.55
CA LYS A 111 7.00 6.49 13.06
C LYS A 111 7.39 7.96 13.25
N LEU A 112 6.76 8.88 12.51
CA LEU A 112 7.03 10.32 12.54
C LEU A 112 5.72 11.10 12.84
N PRO A 113 5.23 11.07 14.09
CA PRO A 113 3.99 11.75 14.46
C PRO A 113 4.05 13.26 14.15
N GLY A 114 2.95 13.80 13.64
CA GLY A 114 2.85 15.22 13.29
C GLY A 114 3.43 15.59 11.92
N THR A 115 3.94 14.62 11.16
CA THR A 115 4.39 14.87 9.78
C THR A 115 3.20 15.04 8.85
N ASP A 116 3.12 16.18 8.16
CA ASP A 116 2.12 16.43 7.11
C ASP A 116 2.61 15.86 5.77
N MET A 117 1.78 15.06 5.10
CA MET A 117 2.19 14.23 3.97
C MET A 117 1.16 14.21 2.85
N VAL A 118 1.66 14.07 1.62
CA VAL A 118 0.87 13.86 0.41
C VAL A 118 1.64 12.91 -0.51
N SER A 119 0.93 12.14 -1.32
CA SER A 119 1.51 11.25 -2.33
C SER A 119 0.94 11.60 -3.70
N PHE A 120 1.83 11.84 -4.66
CA PHE A 120 1.51 12.09 -6.06
C PHE A 120 2.71 11.70 -6.92
N GLY A 121 2.48 11.40 -8.20
CA GLY A 121 3.52 10.90 -9.09
C GLY A 121 3.13 10.96 -10.57
N PRO A 122 4.07 10.64 -11.48
CA PRO A 122 3.77 10.51 -12.90
C PRO A 122 2.85 9.31 -13.15
N THR A 123 2.29 9.23 -14.35
CA THR A 123 1.45 8.10 -14.73
C THR A 123 2.31 6.88 -15.04
N ILE A 124 2.21 5.86 -14.18
CA ILE A 124 2.82 4.54 -14.37
C ILE A 124 1.70 3.53 -14.64
N ARG A 125 1.93 2.61 -15.58
CA ARG A 125 1.00 1.53 -15.94
C ARG A 125 1.72 0.19 -15.87
N GLY A 126 0.99 -0.87 -15.52
CA GLY A 126 1.57 -2.21 -15.41
C GLY A 126 2.58 -2.37 -14.26
N ALA A 127 2.50 -1.53 -13.22
CA ALA A 127 3.39 -1.65 -12.07
C ALA A 127 3.36 -3.08 -11.52
N HIS A 128 4.53 -3.62 -11.19
CA HIS A 128 4.74 -5.01 -10.75
C HIS A 128 4.54 -6.09 -11.82
N SER A 129 4.53 -5.73 -13.11
CA SER A 129 4.59 -6.70 -14.21
C SER A 129 5.75 -6.39 -15.16
N PRO A 130 6.15 -7.35 -16.02
CA PRO A 130 7.11 -7.08 -17.09
C PRO A 130 6.67 -5.99 -18.07
N ASP A 131 5.37 -5.65 -18.09
CA ASP A 131 4.79 -4.58 -18.91
C ASP A 131 4.85 -3.20 -18.23
N GLU A 132 5.54 -3.09 -17.09
CA GLU A 132 5.69 -1.83 -16.37
C GLU A 132 6.27 -0.74 -17.26
N GLY A 133 5.56 0.38 -17.35
CA GLY A 133 5.95 1.52 -18.17
C GLY A 133 5.48 2.85 -17.59
N VAL A 134 6.33 3.86 -17.72
CA VAL A 134 6.01 5.24 -17.38
C VAL A 134 5.59 6.03 -18.62
N LEU A 135 4.51 6.80 -18.52
CA LEU A 135 4.12 7.73 -19.57
C LEU A 135 5.03 8.96 -19.51
N VAL A 136 6.05 8.99 -20.36
CA VAL A 136 7.12 10.01 -20.38
C VAL A 136 6.58 11.44 -20.37
N SER A 137 5.50 11.71 -21.10
CA SER A 137 4.90 13.06 -21.15
C SER A 137 4.35 13.55 -19.81
N THR A 138 4.15 12.67 -18.82
CA THR A 138 3.69 13.02 -17.47
C THR A 138 4.83 13.25 -16.47
N VAL A 139 6.07 12.93 -16.84
CA VAL A 139 7.24 13.10 -15.97
C VAL A 139 7.62 14.58 -15.80
N PRO A 140 7.72 15.40 -16.87
CA PRO A 140 8.01 16.83 -16.71
C PRO A 140 7.00 17.58 -15.82
N PRO A 141 5.67 17.51 -16.03
CA PRO A 141 4.73 18.22 -15.16
C PRO A 141 4.72 17.69 -13.72
N PHE A 142 5.02 16.40 -13.50
CA PHE A 142 5.25 15.88 -12.16
C PHE A 142 6.45 16.57 -11.49
N TRP A 143 7.57 16.66 -12.18
CA TRP A 143 8.77 17.32 -11.67
C TRP A 143 8.56 18.81 -11.39
N ASP A 144 7.86 19.50 -12.29
CA ASP A 144 7.49 20.90 -12.12
C ASP A 144 6.60 21.10 -10.88
N LEU A 145 5.65 20.19 -10.62
CA LEU A 145 4.83 20.24 -9.42
C LEU A 145 5.66 20.03 -8.14
N VAL A 146 6.59 19.08 -8.14
CA VAL A 146 7.49 18.84 -6.99
C VAL A 146 8.30 20.09 -6.68
N THR A 147 8.99 20.64 -7.69
CA THR A 147 9.88 21.79 -7.50
C THR A 147 9.13 23.04 -7.06
N ARG A 148 7.97 23.33 -7.66
CA ARG A 148 7.10 24.43 -7.24
C ARG A 148 6.57 24.27 -5.82
N THR A 149 6.13 23.07 -5.46
CA THR A 149 5.67 22.78 -4.10
C THR A 149 6.78 23.02 -3.08
N CYS A 150 7.99 22.54 -3.35
CA CYS A 150 9.16 22.77 -2.49
C CYS A 150 9.50 24.25 -2.36
N ALA A 151 9.49 25.02 -3.47
CA ALA A 151 9.73 26.46 -3.44
C ALA A 151 8.69 27.20 -2.57
N THR A 152 7.40 26.95 -2.80
CA THR A 152 6.30 27.55 -2.03
C THR A 152 6.38 27.23 -0.53
N LEU A 153 6.83 26.04 -0.16
CA LEU A 153 7.02 25.65 1.24
C LEU A 153 8.29 26.25 1.85
N ALA A 154 9.35 26.46 1.05
CA ALA A 154 10.61 27.02 1.51
C ALA A 154 10.50 28.52 1.80
N ASP A 155 9.76 29.27 0.99
CA ASP A 155 9.53 30.73 1.14
C ASP A 155 8.79 31.12 2.44
N ARG A 156 8.33 30.12 3.21
CA ARG A 156 7.62 30.30 4.48
C ARG A 156 8.48 30.04 5.72
N ARG A 157 9.79 29.83 5.55
CA ARG A 157 10.78 29.81 6.63
C ARG A 157 11.33 31.20 6.90
#